data_AF-A0A356WW24-F1
#
_entry.id   AF-A0A356WW24-F1
#
_cell.length_a   1.000
_cell.length_b   1.000
_cell.length_c   1.000
_cell.angle_alpha   90.00
_cell.angle_beta   90.00
_cell.angle_gamma   90.00
#
_symmetry.space_group_name_H-M   'P 1'
#
loop_
_entity.id
_entity.type
_entity.pdbx_description
1 polymer ?
#
loop_
_entity_poly.entity_id
_entity_poly.type
_entity_poly.pdbx_seq_one_letter_code
_entity_poly.pdbx_strand_id
1 'polypeptide(L)' 'REIIEYDRASKRPQLFEIYQRYQNRLKAANSMDFDDLLMYTNILLRDNPDVLEDYRNRFQFVLVDEHQDTNFAQHLIVKQ' A
#
# COMPACT_ATOMS: atom_id res chain seq x y z
N ARG A 1 16.38 13.96 -4.30
CA ARG A 1 17.39 14.68 -3.48
C ARG A 1 16.86 14.89 -2.06
N GLU A 2 15.61 15.33 -1.91
CA GLU A 2 14.93 15.51 -0.60
C GLU A 2 14.92 14.27 0.30
N ILE A 3 14.64 13.07 -0.23
CA ILE A 3 14.58 11.84 0.60
C ILE A 3 15.95 11.49 1.20
N ILE A 4 17.04 11.68 0.45
CA ILE A 4 18.41 11.38 0.92
C ILE A 4 18.84 12.41 1.99
N GLU A 5 18.40 13.66 1.83
CA GLU A 5 18.64 14.72 2.82
C GLU A 5 17.83 14.47 4.10
N TYR A 6 16.58 14.02 3.98
CA TYR A 6 15.76 13.57 5.09
C TYR A 6 16.41 12.40 5.84
N ASP A 7 16.85 11.37 5.12
CA ASP A 7 17.53 10.21 5.69
C ASP A 7 18.77 10.61 6.50
N ARG A 8 19.57 11.55 5.98
CA ARG A 8 20.72 12.10 6.69
C ARG A 8 20.30 12.88 7.95
N ALA A 9 19.28 13.73 7.84
CA ALA A 9 18.74 14.49 8.98
C ALA A 9 18.19 13.56 10.08
N SER A 10 17.58 12.45 9.70
CA SER A 10 17.07 11.40 10.60
C SER A 10 18.14 10.44 11.11
N LYS A 11 19.43 10.69 10.85
CA LYS A 11 20.57 9.82 11.21
C LYS A 11 20.46 8.40 10.64
N ARG A 12 19.76 8.23 9.52
CA ARG A 12 19.56 6.95 8.80
C ARG A 12 19.92 7.12 7.31
N PRO A 13 21.18 7.46 6.97
CA PRO A 13 21.57 7.92 5.63
C PRO A 13 21.42 6.90 4.50
N GLN A 14 21.18 5.63 4.83
CA GLN A 14 21.05 4.53 3.87
C GLN A 14 19.62 3.97 3.80
N LEU A 15 18.65 4.55 4.52
CA LEU A 15 17.30 4.00 4.64
C LEU A 15 16.63 3.85 3.27
N PHE A 16 16.68 4.89 2.45
CA PHE A 16 16.17 4.88 1.08
C PHE A 16 16.82 3.77 0.24
N GLU A 17 18.15 3.66 0.27
CA GLU A 17 18.87 2.65 -0.51
C GLU A 17 18.50 1.22 -0.06
N ILE A 18 18.42 1.00 1.26
CA ILE A 18 18.04 -0.29 1.83
C ILE A 18 16.60 -0.64 1.43
N TYR A 19 15.67 0.29 1.58
CA TYR A 19 14.27 0.08 1.22
C TYR A 19 14.11 -0.18 -0.28
N GLN A 20 14.79 0.58 -1.13
CA GLN A 20 14.78 0.36 -2.58
C GLN A 20 15.32 -1.02 -2.95
N ARG A 21 16.42 -1.47 -2.32
CA ARG A 21 16.97 -2.82 -2.54
C ARG A 21 16.02 -3.91 -2.06
N TYR A 22 15.35 -3.71 -0.93
CA TYR A 22 14.36 -4.62 -0.38
C TYR A 22 13.18 -4.79 -1.35
N GLN A 23 12.60 -3.68 -1.82
CA GLN A 23 11.50 -3.67 -2.77
C GLN A 23 11.86 -4.34 -4.10
N ASN A 24 13.06 -4.07 -4.62
CA ASN A 24 13.56 -4.73 -5.82
C ASN A 24 13.68 -6.26 -5.65
N ARG A 25 14.09 -6.73 -4.47
CA ARG A 25 14.19 -8.16 -4.17
C ARG A 25 12.83 -8.83 -4.05
N LEU A 26 11.87 -8.20 -3.37
CA LEU A 26 10.50 -8.69 -3.30
C LEU A 26 9.91 -8.88 -4.69
N LYS A 27 10.04 -7.86 -5.54
CA LYS A 27 9.56 -7.90 -6.93
C LYS A 27 10.25 -9.01 -7.74
N ALA A 28 11.57 -9.15 -7.61
CA ALA A 28 12.31 -10.21 -8.31
C ALA A 28 11.90 -11.63 -7.84
N ALA A 29 11.50 -11.77 -6.57
CA ALA A 29 10.99 -13.01 -6.00
C ALA A 29 9.49 -13.22 -6.23
N ASN A 30 8.81 -12.33 -6.97
CA ASN A 30 7.35 -12.32 -7.11
C ASN A 30 6.61 -12.46 -5.77
N SER A 31 7.11 -11.75 -4.76
CA SER A 31 6.64 -11.81 -3.39
C SER A 31 6.09 -10.45 -2.96
N MET A 32 5.16 -10.45 -2.02
CA MET A 32 4.58 -9.26 -1.40
C MET A 32 4.72 -9.37 0.12
N ASP A 33 5.00 -8.26 0.78
CA ASP A 33 4.83 -8.16 2.23
C ASP A 33 3.41 -7.74 2.62
N PHE A 34 3.16 -7.54 3.91
CA PHE A 34 1.81 -7.22 4.40
C PHE A 34 1.33 -5.83 3.96
N ASP A 35 2.22 -4.84 3.88
CA ASP A 35 1.85 -3.49 3.46
C ASP A 35 1.59 -3.44 1.95
N ASP A 36 2.33 -4.23 1.18
CA ASP A 36 2.13 -4.40 -0.25
C ASP A 36 0.72 -4.91 -0.57
N LEU A 37 0.16 -5.82 0.24
CA LEU A 37 -1.21 -6.32 0.04
C LEU A 37 -2.23 -5.18 0.07
N LEU A 38 -2.08 -4.24 1.00
CA LEU A 38 -2.99 -3.09 1.10
C LEU A 38 -2.71 -2.08 -0.02
N MET A 39 -1.45 -1.74 -0.25
CA MET A 39 -1.06 -0.77 -1.25
C MET A 39 -1.50 -1.20 -2.66
N TYR A 40 -1.20 -2.43 -3.07
CA TYR A 40 -1.54 -2.93 -4.39
C TYR A 40 -3.03 -3.20 -4.54
N THR A 41 -3.74 -3.60 -3.48
CA THR A 41 -5.22 -3.69 -3.54
C THR A 41 -5.83 -2.32 -3.80
N ASN A 42 -5.38 -1.27 -3.10
CA ASN A 42 -5.84 0.09 -3.35
C ASN A 42 -5.56 0.54 -4.79
N ILE A 43 -4.34 0.31 -5.30
CA ILE A 43 -3.96 0.66 -6.68
C ILE A 43 -4.82 -0.10 -7.69
N LEU A 44 -5.00 -1.40 -7.50
CA LEU A 44 -5.80 -2.27 -8.37
C LEU A 44 -7.23 -1.73 -8.49
N LEU A 45 -7.90 -1.48 -7.36
CA LEU A 45 -9.27 -0.98 -7.33
C LEU A 45 -9.40 0.44 -7.89
N ARG A 46 -8.39 1.30 -7.69
CA ARG A 46 -8.37 2.67 -8.22
C ARG A 46 -8.23 2.71 -9.73
N ASP A 47 -7.32 1.91 -10.27
CA ASP A 47 -6.89 2.02 -11.66
C ASP A 47 -7.67 1.08 -12.60
N ASN A 48 -8.43 0.11 -12.06
CA ASN A 48 -9.20 -0.87 -12.82
C ASN A 48 -10.68 -0.87 -12.35
N PRO A 49 -11.53 0.02 -12.92
CA PRO A 49 -12.92 0.18 -12.48
C PRO A 49 -13.80 -1.05 -12.68
N ASP A 50 -13.48 -1.88 -13.67
CA ASP A 50 -14.13 -3.17 -13.93
C ASP A 50 -13.94 -4.14 -12.75
N VAL A 51 -12.70 -4.26 -12.27
CA VAL A 51 -12.39 -5.07 -11.09
C VAL A 51 -13.10 -4.52 -9.86
N LEU A 52 -13.07 -3.20 -9.65
CA LEU A 52 -13.79 -2.58 -8.53
C LEU A 52 -15.29 -2.88 -8.58
N GLU A 53 -15.91 -2.79 -9.75
CA GLU A 53 -17.33 -3.04 -9.93
C GLU A 53 -17.70 -4.50 -9.61
N ASP A 54 -16.87 -5.47 -10.00
CA ASP A 54 -17.05 -6.88 -9.62
C ASP A 54 -17.06 -7.05 -8.09
N TYR A 55 -16.14 -6.39 -7.39
CA TYR A 55 -16.08 -6.44 -5.93
C TYR A 55 -17.26 -5.72 -5.25
N ARG A 56 -17.69 -4.56 -5.76
CA ARG A 56 -18.88 -3.84 -5.25
C ARG A 56 -20.16 -4.65 -5.43
N ASN A 57 -20.30 -5.33 -6.57
CA ASN A 57 -21.44 -6.20 -6.83
C ASN A 57 -21.46 -7.42 -5.90
N ARG A 58 -20.28 -7.95 -5.55
CA ARG A 58 -20.14 -9.05 -4.61
C ARG A 58 -20.36 -8.63 -3.16
N PHE A 59 -19.84 -7.47 -2.75
CA PHE A 59 -19.87 -6.94 -1.40
C PHE A 59 -20.72 -5.67 -1.33
N GLN A 60 -22.03 -5.84 -1.44
CA GLN A 60 -22.98 -4.71 -1.46
C GLN A 60 -23.02 -3.93 -0.14
N PHE A 61 -22.67 -4.59 0.97
CA PHE A 61 -22.59 -4.01 2.30
C PHE A 61 -21.31 -4.47 2.97
N VAL A 62 -20.52 -3.53 3.47
CA VAL A 62 -19.26 -3.79 4.17
C VAL A 62 -19.35 -3.15 5.55
N LEU A 63 -19.17 -3.96 6.59
CA LEU A 63 -19.03 -3.47 7.96
C LEU A 63 -17.55 -3.46 8.30
N VAL A 64 -17.06 -2.31 8.75
CA VAL A 64 -15.68 -2.14 9.20
C VAL A 64 -15.70 -1.90 10.70
N ASP A 65 -15.19 -2.88 11.44
CA ASP A 65 -14.98 -2.76 12.88
C ASP A 65 -13.62 -2.08 13.16
N GLU A 66 -13.45 -1.58 14.39
CA GLU A 66 -12.23 -0.87 14.83
C GLU A 66 -11.76 0.24 13.87
N HIS A 67 -12.72 0.98 13.29
CA HIS A 67 -12.43 1.96 12.24
C HIS A 67 -11.43 3.05 12.70
N GLN A 68 -11.35 3.34 13.99
CA GLN A 68 -10.38 4.29 14.55
C GLN A 68 -8.92 3.87 14.35
N ASP A 69 -8.65 2.57 14.18
CA ASP A 69 -7.30 2.02 14.02
C ASP A 69 -6.90 1.84 12.55
N THR A 70 -7.75 2.25 11.61
CA THR A 70 -7.49 2.11 10.17
C THR A 70 -6.40 3.06 9.68
N ASN A 71 -5.46 2.53 8.90
CA ASN A 71 -4.44 3.34 8.24
C ASN A 71 -4.97 3.97 6.94
N PHE A 72 -4.20 4.89 6.36
CA PHE A 72 -4.62 5.62 5.16
C PHE A 72 -4.92 4.70 3.96
N ALA A 73 -4.13 3.64 3.75
CA ALA A 73 -4.37 2.70 2.64
C ALA A 73 -5.67 1.91 2.83
N GLN A 74 -5.95 1.45 4.05
CA GLN A 74 -7.19 0.74 4.39
C GLN A 74 -8.41 1.65 4.21
N HIS A 75 -8.31 2.91 4.68
CA HIS A 75 -9.37 3.89 4.50
C HIS A 75 -9.68 4.12 3.02
N LEU A 76 -8.66 4.22 2.17
CA LEU A 76 -8.86 4.36 0.74
C LEU A 76 -9.58 3.14 0.17
N ILE A 77 -9.16 1.91 0.49
CA ILE A 77 -9.83 0.69 0.00
C ILE A 77 -11.31 0.67 0.36
N VAL A 78 -11.66 0.98 1.61
CA VAL A 78 -13.05 0.96 2.08
C VAL A 78 -13.89 2.05 1.41
N LYS A 79 -13.29 3.18 1.05
CA LYS A 79 -13.97 4.31 0.42
C LYS A 79 -14.25 4.09 -1.07
N GLN A 80 -13.48 3.22 -1.73
CA GLN A 80 -13.63 2.93 -3.16
C GLN A 80 -14.98 2.27 -3.41
#